data_AF-A0A763XHN2-F1
#
_entry.id   AF-A0A763XHN2-F1
#
_cell.length_a   1.000
_cell.length_b   1.000
_cell.length_c   1.000
_cell.angle_alpha   90.00
_cell.angle_beta   90.00
_cell.angle_gamma   90.00
#
_symmetry.space_group_name_H-M   'P 1'
#
loop_
_entity.id
_entity.type
_entity.pdbx_description
1 polymer ?
#
loop_
_entity_poly.entity_id
_entity_poly.type
_entity_poly.pdbx_seq_one_letter_code
_entity_poly.pdbx_strand_id
1 'polypeptide(L)'
;MTKPVSTTKKIRRQYSPEFRQEALKLAERTGVAAAARELSLYESQRYNWRSKQQQQLSSSDRENELAAENARLKRQLAEREEELAILQKAATYFAKRLKGSMSLLKNIRLSSASKPCVASSGLPAAAGMSGISGK
;
A
#
# COMPACT_ATOMS: atom_id res chain seq x y z
N MET A 1 -10.19 -50.54 -25.46
CA MET A 1 -11.41 -50.80 -24.67
C MET A 1 -11.10 -50.56 -23.20
N THR A 2 -11.24 -49.32 -22.71
CA THR A 2 -11.03 -48.98 -21.29
C THR A 2 -12.39 -48.80 -20.62
N LYS A 3 -12.68 -49.66 -19.63
CA LYS A 3 -13.93 -49.61 -18.86
C LYS A 3 -13.82 -48.51 -17.78
N PRO A 4 -14.83 -47.65 -17.58
CA PRO A 4 -14.80 -46.64 -16.51
C PRO A 4 -15.08 -47.28 -15.15
N VAL A 5 -14.23 -47.00 -14.17
CA VAL A 5 -14.42 -47.38 -12.76
C VAL A 5 -15.43 -46.43 -12.12
N SER A 6 -16.61 -46.94 -11.75
CA SER A 6 -17.60 -46.19 -10.98
C SER A 6 -17.16 -46.11 -9.51
N THR A 7 -16.75 -44.93 -9.06
CA THR A 7 -16.41 -44.68 -7.66
C THR A 7 -17.67 -44.35 -6.86
N THR A 8 -18.27 -45.35 -6.22
CA THR A 8 -19.41 -45.14 -5.31
C THR A 8 -18.92 -44.44 -4.02
N LYS A 9 -19.17 -43.14 -3.89
CA LYS A 9 -18.77 -42.32 -2.75
C LYS A 9 -19.65 -42.66 -1.53
N LYS A 10 -19.10 -43.34 -0.52
CA LYS A 10 -19.81 -43.59 0.75
C LYS A 10 -20.22 -42.27 1.40
N ILE A 11 -21.54 -42.08 1.56
CA ILE A 11 -22.11 -40.95 2.31
C ILE A 11 -21.71 -41.11 3.77
N ARG A 12 -20.94 -40.14 4.29
CA ARG A 12 -20.52 -40.13 5.70
C ARG A 12 -21.65 -39.56 6.56
N ARG A 13 -21.90 -40.16 7.72
CA ARG A 13 -22.85 -39.62 8.71
C ARG A 13 -22.41 -38.23 9.15
N GLN A 14 -23.30 -37.24 9.03
CA GLN A 14 -23.08 -35.87 9.47
C GLN A 14 -23.86 -35.63 10.75
N TYR A 15 -23.19 -35.13 11.78
CA TYR A 15 -23.84 -34.70 13.02
C TYR A 15 -24.11 -33.19 12.98
N SER A 16 -25.24 -32.76 13.54
CA SER A 16 -25.56 -31.34 13.69
C SER A 16 -24.52 -30.63 14.60
N PRO A 17 -24.30 -29.32 14.41
CA PRO A 17 -23.38 -28.57 15.27
C PRO A 17 -23.80 -28.60 16.74
N GLU A 18 -25.11 -28.46 17.03
CA GLU A 18 -25.64 -28.52 18.39
C GLU A 18 -25.32 -29.85 19.08
N PHE A 19 -25.53 -30.97 18.39
CA PHE A 19 -25.20 -32.29 18.94
C PHE A 19 -23.72 -32.43 19.23
N ARG A 20 -22.84 -31.89 18.36
CA ARG A 20 -21.40 -31.89 18.62
C ARG A 20 -21.06 -31.08 19.86
N GLN A 21 -21.69 -29.92 20.06
CA GLN A 21 -21.45 -29.09 21.24
C GLN A 21 -21.92 -29.78 22.53
N GLU A 22 -23.12 -30.38 22.53
CA GLU A 22 -23.62 -31.15 23.67
C GLU A 22 -22.71 -32.35 23.98
N ALA A 23 -22.28 -33.06 22.94
CA ALA A 23 -21.33 -34.15 23.09
C ALA A 23 -19.99 -33.68 23.68
N LEU A 24 -19.52 -32.47 23.34
CA LEU A 24 -18.30 -31.91 23.93
C LEU A 24 -18.51 -31.47 25.39
N LYS A 25 -19.63 -30.81 25.71
CA LYS A 25 -20.00 -30.47 27.10
C LYS A 25 -20.11 -31.70 28.00
N LEU A 26 -20.69 -32.78 27.48
CA LEU A 26 -20.74 -34.06 28.19
C LEU A 26 -19.33 -34.63 28.40
N ALA A 27 -18.43 -34.47 27.42
CA ALA A 27 -17.04 -34.93 27.50
C ALA A 27 -16.22 -34.22 28.59
N GLU A 28 -16.57 -32.96 28.89
CA GLU A 28 -15.93 -32.17 29.96
C GLU A 28 -16.35 -32.67 31.34
N ARG A 29 -17.61 -33.14 31.49
CA ARG A 29 -18.16 -33.59 32.77
C ARG A 29 -17.75 -35.01 33.15
N THR A 30 -17.85 -35.95 32.21
CA THR A 30 -17.64 -37.39 32.47
C THR A 30 -16.39 -37.96 31.80
N GLY A 31 -15.74 -37.20 30.92
CA GLY A 31 -14.58 -37.64 30.16
C GLY A 31 -14.91 -38.16 28.75
N VAL A 32 -13.88 -38.26 27.90
CA VAL A 32 -14.01 -38.61 26.48
C VAL A 32 -14.46 -40.05 26.26
N ALA A 33 -13.91 -40.99 27.02
CA ALA A 33 -14.24 -42.40 26.88
C ALA A 33 -15.68 -42.69 27.34
N ALA A 34 -16.04 -42.22 28.54
CA ALA A 34 -17.35 -42.46 29.14
C ALA A 34 -18.48 -41.95 28.25
N ALA A 35 -18.40 -40.70 27.82
CA ALA A 35 -19.49 -40.15 27.03
C ALA A 35 -19.43 -40.49 25.53
N ALA A 36 -18.35 -41.12 25.04
CA ALA A 36 -18.36 -41.76 23.72
C ALA A 36 -19.23 -43.02 23.77
N ARG A 37 -19.13 -43.80 24.86
CA ARG A 37 -19.97 -44.97 25.10
C ARG A 37 -21.44 -44.58 25.27
N GLU A 38 -21.72 -43.53 26.05
CA GLU A 38 -23.08 -43.03 26.26
C GLU A 38 -23.76 -42.57 24.97
N LEU A 39 -23.04 -41.84 24.12
CA LEU A 39 -23.56 -41.34 22.83
C LEU A 39 -23.40 -42.34 21.67
N SER A 40 -22.87 -43.54 21.94
CA SER A 40 -22.54 -44.54 20.91
C SER A 40 -21.67 -43.98 19.76
N LEU A 41 -20.75 -43.10 20.11
CA LEU A 41 -19.78 -42.48 19.19
C LEU A 41 -18.40 -43.11 19.36
N TYR A 42 -17.57 -42.99 18.33
CA TYR A 42 -16.17 -43.39 18.44
C TYR A 42 -15.37 -42.30 19.16
N GLU A 43 -14.46 -42.66 20.07
CA GLU A 43 -13.68 -41.70 20.86
C GLU A 43 -12.90 -40.70 19.98
N SER A 44 -12.32 -41.19 18.88
CA SER A 44 -11.62 -40.35 17.89
C SER A 44 -12.49 -39.22 17.32
N GLN A 45 -13.81 -39.40 17.20
CA GLN A 45 -14.69 -38.34 16.72
C GLN A 45 -14.73 -37.16 17.69
N ARG A 46 -14.74 -37.43 19.00
CA ARG A 46 -14.77 -36.40 20.04
C ARG A 46 -13.43 -35.67 20.13
N TYR A 47 -12.31 -36.39 20.02
CA TYR A 47 -10.98 -35.78 19.91
C TYR A 47 -10.86 -34.89 18.67
N ASN A 48 -11.33 -35.37 17.51
CA ASN A 48 -11.34 -34.60 16.28
C ASN A 48 -12.21 -33.34 16.39
N TRP A 49 -13.36 -33.40 17.06
CA TRP A 49 -14.22 -32.23 17.28
C TRP A 49 -13.58 -31.22 18.23
N ARG A 50 -12.95 -31.65 19.33
CA ARG A 50 -12.19 -30.74 20.20
C ARG A 50 -11.04 -30.07 19.47
N SER A 51 -10.25 -30.84 18.73
CA SER A 51 -9.13 -30.32 17.94
C SER A 51 -9.61 -29.26 16.95
N LYS A 52 -10.71 -29.52 16.23
CA LYS A 52 -11.33 -28.54 15.33
C LYS A 52 -11.84 -27.31 16.06
N GLN A 53 -12.51 -27.47 17.21
CA GLN A 53 -13.01 -26.33 17.98
C GLN A 53 -11.85 -25.45 18.45
N GLN A 54 -10.78 -26.05 18.97
CA GLN A 54 -9.59 -25.32 19.40
C GLN A 54 -8.93 -24.58 18.22
N GLN A 55 -8.83 -25.24 17.06
CA GLN A 55 -8.26 -24.63 15.87
C GLN A 55 -9.09 -23.42 15.39
N GLN A 56 -10.42 -23.53 15.44
CA GLN A 56 -11.33 -22.43 15.07
C GLN A 56 -11.23 -21.24 16.03
N LEU A 57 -11.09 -21.49 17.33
CA LEU A 57 -10.85 -20.43 18.31
C LEU A 57 -9.49 -19.75 18.04
N SER A 58 -8.43 -20.52 17.87
CA SER A 58 -7.11 -19.95 17.58
C SER A 58 -7.05 -19.18 16.26
N SER A 59 -7.78 -19.63 15.23
CA SER A 59 -7.85 -18.91 13.97
C SER A 59 -8.63 -17.61 14.12
N SER A 60 -9.75 -17.63 14.88
CA SER A 60 -10.53 -16.43 15.17
C SER A 60 -9.71 -15.38 15.92
N ASP A 61 -8.91 -15.77 16.90
CA ASP A 61 -8.06 -14.85 17.65
C ASP A 61 -7.01 -14.21 16.74
N ARG A 62 -6.37 -15.02 15.88
CA ARG A 62 -5.40 -14.53 14.90
C ARG A 62 -6.02 -13.59 13.88
N GLU A 63 -7.23 -13.89 13.39
CA GLU A 63 -7.98 -13.03 12.48
C GLU A 63 -8.32 -11.68 13.12
N ASN A 64 -8.69 -11.67 14.40
CA ASN A 64 -8.96 -10.44 15.15
C ASN A 64 -7.71 -9.57 15.29
N GLU A 65 -6.56 -10.17 15.62
CA GLU A 65 -5.27 -9.47 15.70
C GLU A 65 -4.90 -8.83 14.36
N LEU A 66 -5.01 -9.59 13.26
CA LEU A 66 -4.75 -9.10 11.91
C LEU A 66 -5.72 -7.98 11.50
N ALA A 67 -6.98 -8.04 11.93
CA ALA A 67 -7.95 -6.99 11.67
C ALA A 67 -7.58 -5.69 12.41
N ALA A 68 -7.13 -5.80 13.66
CA ALA A 68 -6.67 -4.66 14.45
C ALA A 68 -5.43 -4.00 13.84
N GLU A 69 -4.44 -4.81 13.41
CA GLU A 69 -3.25 -4.32 12.72
C GLU A 69 -3.62 -3.64 11.39
N ASN A 70 -4.49 -4.25 10.59
CA ASN A 70 -4.95 -3.65 9.33
C ASN A 70 -5.64 -2.30 9.56
N ALA A 71 -6.47 -2.18 10.60
CA ALA A 71 -7.10 -0.91 10.94
C ALA A 71 -6.08 0.16 11.33
N ARG A 72 -5.05 -0.21 12.10
CA ARG A 72 -3.94 0.69 12.45
C ARG A 72 -3.15 1.13 11.22
N LEU A 73 -2.77 0.19 10.35
CA LEU A 73 -2.00 0.48 9.14
C LEU A 73 -2.79 1.38 8.18
N LYS A 74 -4.08 1.14 8.00
CA LYS A 74 -4.94 2.01 7.18
C LYS A 74 -5.02 3.43 7.71
N ARG A 75 -5.07 3.63 9.03
CA ARG A 75 -5.02 4.98 9.63
C ARG A 75 -3.69 5.69 9.33
N GLN A 76 -2.57 4.97 9.46
CA GLN A 76 -1.25 5.52 9.14
C GLN A 76 -1.12 5.85 7.66
N LEU A 77 -1.66 5.01 6.77
CA LEU A 77 -1.66 5.30 5.34
C LEU A 77 -2.45 6.57 5.03
N ALA A 78 -3.65 6.72 5.60
CA ALA A 78 -4.46 7.92 5.40
C ALA A 78 -3.74 9.20 5.89
N GLU A 79 -3.13 9.16 7.09
CA GLU A 79 -2.34 10.28 7.63
C GLU A 79 -1.19 10.67 6.70
N ARG A 80 -0.45 9.68 6.18
CA ARG A 80 0.68 9.92 5.26
C ARG A 80 0.22 10.43 3.90
N GLU A 81 -0.91 9.94 3.39
CA GLU A 81 -1.50 10.43 2.14
C GLU A 81 -1.92 11.90 2.27
N GLU A 82 -2.47 12.30 3.41
CA GLU A 82 -2.79 13.70 3.71
C GLU A 82 -1.52 14.57 3.77
N GLU A 83 -0.47 14.13 4.47
CA GLU A 83 0.82 14.83 4.50
C GLU A 83 1.41 15.02 3.10
N LEU A 84 1.42 13.96 2.29
CA LEU A 84 1.90 14.03 0.90
C LEU A 84 1.06 14.98 0.05
N ALA A 85 -0.26 14.98 0.23
CA ALA A 85 -1.15 15.89 -0.48
C ALA A 85 -0.86 17.36 -0.13
N ILE A 86 -0.57 17.66 1.14
CA ILE A 86 -0.18 19.00 1.58
C ILE A 86 1.16 19.40 0.94
N LEU A 87 2.17 18.53 0.99
CA LEU A 87 3.49 18.80 0.41
C LEU A 87 3.41 19.01 -1.10
N GLN A 88 2.59 18.23 -1.80
CA GLN A 88 2.38 18.37 -3.23
C GLN A 88 1.66 19.69 -3.58
N LYS A 89 0.65 20.10 -2.80
CA LYS A 89 0.01 21.41 -2.94
C LYS A 89 1.00 22.55 -2.72
N ALA A 90 1.88 22.46 -1.72
CA ALA A 90 2.92 23.45 -1.50
C ALA A 90 3.92 23.51 -2.66
N ALA A 91 4.44 22.35 -3.10
CA ALA A 91 5.38 22.25 -4.22
C ALA A 91 4.79 22.84 -5.52
N THR A 92 3.53 22.54 -5.82
CA THR A 92 2.85 23.10 -7.01
C THR A 92 2.67 24.62 -6.91
N TYR A 93 2.32 25.16 -5.75
CA TYR A 93 2.25 26.61 -5.51
C TYR A 93 3.60 27.29 -5.77
N PHE A 94 4.69 26.77 -5.18
CA PHE A 94 6.02 27.33 -5.36
C PHE A 94 6.49 27.24 -6.83
N ALA A 95 6.29 26.10 -7.50
CA ALA A 95 6.62 25.94 -8.91
C ALA A 95 5.87 26.93 -9.82
N LYS A 96 4.58 27.21 -9.52
CA LYS A 96 3.78 28.20 -10.27
C LYS A 96 4.35 29.61 -10.10
N ARG A 97 4.73 30.00 -8.87
CA ARG A 97 5.34 31.31 -8.58
C ARG A 97 6.69 31.48 -9.29
N LEU A 98 7.54 30.45 -9.28
CA LEU A 98 8.82 30.47 -9.99
C LEU A 98 8.66 30.58 -11.51
N LYS A 99 7.66 29.91 -12.11
CA LYS A 99 7.36 30.08 -13.54
C LYS A 99 6.95 31.51 -13.88
N GLY A 100 6.16 32.15 -13.02
CA GLY A 100 5.74 33.55 -13.18
C GLY A 100 6.87 34.57 -13.01
N SER A 101 7.82 34.35 -12.09
CA SER A 101 8.99 35.21 -11.94
C SER A 101 10.01 35.01 -13.07
N MET A 102 10.19 33.77 -13.52
CA MET A 102 11.07 33.44 -14.65
C MET A 102 10.52 33.95 -15.99
N SER A 103 9.20 33.98 -16.20
CA SER A 103 8.61 34.60 -17.40
C SER A 103 8.74 36.12 -17.39
N LEU A 104 8.63 36.77 -16.22
CA LEU A 104 8.88 38.22 -16.10
C LEU A 104 10.34 38.57 -16.43
N LEU A 105 11.30 37.80 -15.91
CA LEU A 105 12.73 38.00 -16.17
C LEU A 105 13.09 37.79 -17.65
N LYS A 106 12.43 36.86 -18.35
CA LYS A 106 12.61 36.65 -19.80
C LYS A 106 12.05 37.81 -20.63
N ASN A 107 10.88 38.35 -20.26
CA ASN A 107 10.25 39.46 -20.97
C ASN A 107 11.02 40.78 -20.80
N ILE A 108 11.59 41.05 -19.62
CA ILE A 108 12.47 42.20 -19.38
C ILE A 108 13.73 42.11 -20.27
N ARG A 109 14.38 40.94 -20.33
CA ARG A 109 15.56 40.72 -21.18
C ARG A 109 15.27 40.91 -22.67
N LEU A 110 14.08 40.53 -23.16
CA LEU A 110 13.67 40.80 -24.54
C LEU A 110 13.40 42.30 -24.78
N SER A 111 12.81 43.01 -23.82
CA SER A 111 12.52 44.45 -23.96
C SER A 111 13.77 45.34 -23.96
N SER A 112 14.84 44.96 -23.25
CA SER A 112 16.10 45.70 -23.23
C SER A 112 16.97 45.52 -24.48
N ALA A 113 16.64 44.55 -25.34
CA ALA A 113 17.35 44.28 -26.59
C ALA A 113 16.79 45.07 -27.80
N SER A 114 15.70 45.82 -27.63
CA SER A 114 15.09 46.67 -28.67
C SER A 114 15.32 48.16 -28.37
N LYS A 115 16.59 48.58 -28.35
CA LYS A 115 16.96 49.98 -28.58
C LYS A 115 17.86 50.01 -29.82
N PRO A 116 17.39 50.48 -30.99
CA PRO A 116 18.27 50.66 -32.13
C PRO A 116 19.27 51.78 -31.82
N CYS A 117 20.56 51.43 -31.79
CA CYS A 117 21.62 52.43 -31.84
C CYS A 117 21.52 53.16 -33.18
N VAL A 118 21.13 54.43 -33.15
CA VAL A 118 21.25 55.32 -34.31
C VAL A 118 22.75 55.46 -34.62
N ALA A 119 23.16 54.95 -35.76
CA ALA A 119 24.50 55.13 -36.30
C ALA A 119 24.62 56.57 -36.83
N SER A 120 25.41 57.41 -36.16
CA SER A 120 25.91 58.65 -36.77
C SER A 120 27.16 58.32 -37.59
N SER A 121 27.00 58.23 -38.89
CA SER A 121 28.07 58.15 -39.88
C SER A 121 28.89 59.45 -39.91
N GLY A 122 30.23 59.34 -39.78
CA GLY A 122 31.16 60.45 -39.96
C GLY A 122 32.63 60.05 -39.80
N LEU A 123 33.21 59.47 -40.85
CA LEU A 123 34.67 59.46 -41.16
C LEU A 123 35.03 60.82 -41.82
N PRO A 124 36.32 61.26 -41.92
CA PRO A 124 37.51 60.42 -42.11
C PRO A 124 38.84 60.86 -41.43
N ALA A 125 39.73 59.87 -41.36
CA ALA A 125 41.19 59.88 -41.58
C ALA A 125 42.01 61.16 -41.35
N ALA A 126 43.08 61.03 -40.54
CA ALA A 126 44.37 61.67 -40.80
C ALA A 126 45.54 60.86 -40.19
N ALA A 127 46.62 60.79 -40.97
CA ALA A 127 47.84 60.03 -40.75
C ALA A 127 48.90 60.78 -39.91
N GLY A 128 49.93 60.05 -39.46
CA GLY A 128 51.20 60.59 -38.92
C GLY A 128 51.77 59.69 -37.82
N MET A 129 52.61 58.69 -38.12
CA MET A 129 54.08 58.72 -38.27
C MET A 129 54.89 59.17 -37.03
N SER A 130 55.82 58.29 -36.63
CA SER A 130 57.16 58.55 -36.06
C SER A 130 57.37 58.51 -34.53
N GLY A 131 57.98 57.40 -34.06
CA GLY A 131 59.34 57.35 -33.49
C GLY A 131 59.64 57.84 -32.06
N ILE A 132 60.78 57.35 -31.54
CA ILE A 132 61.56 57.72 -30.31
C ILE A 132 61.21 56.83 -29.09
N SER A 133 61.97 55.78 -28.74
CA SER A 133 63.35 55.66 -28.22
C SER A 133 63.54 56.12 -26.77
N GLY A 134 64.01 55.20 -25.91
CA GLY A 134 64.80 55.50 -24.70
C GLY A 134 64.19 55.16 -23.34
N LYS A 135 64.47 53.97 -22.80
CA LYS A 135 65.51 53.69 -21.78
C LYS A 135 65.43 52.24 -21.33
#